data_AF-A0A929M6G7-F1
#
_entry.id   AF-A0A929M6G7-F1
#
_cell.length_a   1.000
_cell.length_b   1.000
_cell.length_c   1.000
_cell.angle_alpha   90.00
_cell.angle_beta   90.00
_cell.angle_gamma   90.00
#
_symmetry.space_group_name_H-M   'P 1'
#
loop_
_entity.id
_entity.type
_entity.pdbx_description
1 polymer ?
#
loop_
_entity_poly.entity_id
_entity_poly.type
_entity_poly.pdbx_seq_one_letter_code
_entity_poly.pdbx_strand_id
1 'polypeptide(L)'
;NPRVNDAIQIAGGLTEDANSQDINLASPVEDGQKIYIPRKGEEAPTEILQPDQNKATSNKQTDKKSDKKTVVDINRATVEEFTKLKGVGEGLAKRIVADRQKNGPFKTTEDLMRVSGIGQKKFDQLKDNIRV
;
A
#
# COMPACT_ATOMS: atom_id res chain seq x y z
N ASN A 1 11.22 29.79 5.48
CA ASN A 1 10.27 28.86 6.11
C ASN A 1 11.00 28.09 7.18
N PRO A 2 10.52 28.09 8.43
CA PRO A 2 11.11 27.29 9.50
C PRO A 2 11.09 25.82 9.08
N ARG A 3 12.19 25.13 9.31
CA ARG A 3 12.34 23.69 9.02
C ARG A 3 12.20 22.87 10.29
N VAL A 4 12.02 21.56 10.12
CA VAL A 4 11.91 20.60 11.22
C VAL A 4 13.14 20.69 12.13
N ASN A 5 14.34 20.84 11.56
CA ASN A 5 15.55 21.06 12.35
C ASN A 5 15.48 22.30 13.25
N ASP A 6 14.95 23.41 12.73
CA ASP A 6 14.88 24.68 13.47
C ASP A 6 13.92 24.55 14.65
N ALA A 7 12.76 23.90 14.43
CA ALA A 7 11.80 23.61 15.49
C ALA A 7 12.38 22.72 16.59
N ILE A 8 13.19 21.72 16.22
CA ILE A 8 13.87 20.83 17.18
C ILE A 8 14.93 21.58 17.98
N GLN A 9 15.72 22.45 17.33
CA GLN A 9 16.71 23.27 18.02
C GLN A 9 16.06 24.23 19.03
N ILE A 10 14.93 24.85 18.66
CA ILE A 10 14.15 25.70 19.57
C ILE A 10 13.58 24.89 20.75
N ALA A 11 13.22 23.62 20.53
CA ALA A 11 12.72 22.72 21.57
C ALA A 11 13.82 22.17 22.52
N GLY A 12 15.09 22.55 22.33
CA GLY A 12 16.20 22.09 23.16
C GLY A 12 17.09 21.02 22.53
N GLY A 13 16.89 20.71 21.24
CA GLY A 13 17.73 19.80 20.47
C GLY A 13 17.34 18.32 20.58
N LEU A 14 18.09 17.47 19.89
CA LEU A 14 17.94 16.02 19.94
C LEU A 14 18.68 15.46 21.17
N THR A 15 18.06 14.50 21.86
CA THR A 15 18.74 13.73 22.90
C THR A 15 19.68 12.68 22.28
N GLU A 16 20.65 12.18 23.05
CA GLU A 16 21.60 11.16 22.56
C GLU A 16 20.91 9.86 22.14
N ASP A 17 19.77 9.57 22.76
CA ASP A 17 18.92 8.41 22.46
C ASP A 17 17.92 8.66 21.33
N ALA A 18 17.85 9.88 20.77
CA ALA A 18 16.95 10.17 19.66
C ALA A 18 17.44 9.55 18.35
N ASN A 19 16.51 8.98 17.59
CA ASN A 19 16.75 8.53 16.22
C ASN A 19 16.33 9.61 15.23
N SER A 20 17.31 10.34 14.71
CA SER A 20 17.12 11.37 13.70
C SER A 20 17.30 10.87 12.26
N GLN A 21 17.71 9.61 12.05
CA GLN A 21 17.96 9.09 10.70
C GLN A 21 16.67 8.90 9.91
N ASP A 22 15.56 8.59 10.60
CA ASP A 22 14.26 8.34 9.98
C ASP A 22 13.40 9.62 9.86
N ILE A 23 13.95 10.79 10.20
CA ILE A 23 13.23 12.08 10.18
C ILE A 23 13.82 13.00 9.10
N ASN A 24 12.94 13.55 8.27
CA ASN A 24 13.34 14.60 7.33
C ASN A 24 13.48 15.96 8.03
N LEU A 25 14.67 16.23 8.56
CA LEU A 25 15.03 17.48 9.24
C LEU A 25 14.93 18.73 8.34
N ALA A 26 14.95 18.56 7.02
CA ALA A 26 14.87 19.65 6.06
C ALA A 26 13.43 19.99 5.65
N SER A 27 12.43 19.21 6.08
CA SER A 27 11.03 19.48 5.78
C SER A 27 10.60 20.83 6.35
N PRO A 28 9.78 21.63 5.62
CA PRO A 28 9.15 22.81 6.20
C PRO A 28 8.24 22.41 7.38
N VAL A 29 8.07 23.33 8.32
CA VAL A 29 7.17 23.21 9.46
C VAL A 29 6.03 24.20 9.31
N GLU A 30 4.82 23.70 9.52
CA GLU A 30 3.58 24.48 9.56
C GLU A 30 3.06 24.60 11.00
N ASP A 31 2.30 25.65 11.27
CA ASP A 31 1.67 25.82 12.57
C ASP A 31 0.64 24.70 12.83
N GLY A 32 0.63 24.16 14.04
CA GLY A 32 -0.18 22.99 14.39
C GLY A 32 0.38 21.63 13.91
N GLN A 33 1.54 21.59 13.25
CA GLN A 33 2.16 20.33 12.81
C GLN A 33 2.76 19.56 14.00
N LYS A 34 2.40 18.27 14.13
CA LYS A 34 3.00 17.37 15.11
C LYS A 34 4.28 16.75 14.56
N ILE A 35 5.39 16.94 15.26
CA ILE A 35 6.69 16.32 14.94
C ILE A 35 6.99 15.30 16.04
N TYR A 36 7.17 14.03 15.67
CA TYR A 36 7.56 12.96 16.60
C TYR A 36 8.99 12.52 16.32
N ILE A 37 9.79 12.41 17.39
CA ILE A 37 11.17 11.97 17.33
C ILE A 37 11.27 10.65 18.08
N PRO A 38 11.42 9.50 17.39
CA PRO A 38 11.54 8.21 18.04
C PRO A 38 12.88 8.08 18.77
N ARG A 39 12.96 7.15 19.73
CA ARG A 39 14.24 6.74 20.31
C ARG A 39 14.97 5.76 19.38
N LYS A 40 16.29 5.63 19.55
CA LYS A 40 17.14 4.65 18.86
C LYS A 40 16.65 3.24 19.19
N GLY A 41 16.27 2.49 18.14
CA GLY A 41 15.72 1.13 18.28
C GLY A 41 14.23 1.07 18.63
N GLU A 42 13.56 2.21 18.78
CA GLU A 42 12.10 2.27 18.91
C GLU A 42 11.49 2.42 17.51
N GLU A 43 10.66 1.45 17.11
CA GLU A 43 9.83 1.61 15.92
C GLU A 43 8.73 2.62 16.22
N ALA A 44 8.78 3.79 15.56
CA ALA A 44 7.76 4.81 15.73
C ALA A 44 6.38 4.24 15.37
N PRO A 45 5.33 4.51 16.17
CA PRO A 45 3.97 4.21 15.76
C PRO A 45 3.69 4.87 14.41
N THR A 46 3.21 4.09 13.43
CA THR A 46 3.01 4.50 12.02
C THR A 46 1.98 5.62 11.83
N GLU A 47 1.47 6.19 12.92
CA GLU A 47 0.35 7.14 12.99
C GLU A 47 0.80 8.58 13.27
N ILE A 48 2.10 8.82 13.49
CA ILE A 48 2.64 10.15 13.81
C ILE A 48 3.58 10.71 12.74
N LEU A 49 3.87 9.93 11.70
CA LEU A 49 4.66 10.36 10.56
C LEU A 49 3.72 10.73 9.41
N GLN A 50 3.15 11.93 9.43
CA GLN A 50 2.73 12.71 8.24
C GLN A 50 1.92 13.94 8.67
N PRO A 51 2.36 15.17 8.35
CA PRO A 51 1.48 16.07 7.63
C PRO A 51 1.43 15.60 6.16
N ASP A 52 0.20 15.39 5.71
CA ASP A 52 -0.26 15.12 4.36
C ASP A 52 0.65 15.66 3.21
N GLN A 53 1.46 14.80 2.60
CA GLN A 53 1.98 15.02 1.23
C GLN A 53 2.20 13.67 0.53
N ASN A 54 1.30 13.38 -0.41
CA ASN A 54 1.44 12.36 -1.43
C ASN A 54 2.74 12.53 -2.26
N LYS A 55 3.72 11.63 -2.14
CA LYS A 55 4.37 10.97 -3.30
C LYS A 55 5.33 9.84 -2.91
N ALA A 56 4.91 8.63 -3.28
CA ALA A 56 5.72 7.57 -3.89
C ALA A 56 7.15 7.36 -3.36
N THR A 57 7.31 6.39 -2.46
CA THR A 57 8.19 5.24 -2.74
C THR A 57 7.91 4.11 -1.75
N SER A 58 7.57 2.95 -2.32
CA SER A 58 7.79 1.59 -1.83
C SER A 58 7.88 1.36 -0.32
N ASN A 59 6.76 0.95 0.28
CA ASN A 59 6.69 -0.31 1.02
C ASN A 59 5.27 -0.51 1.51
N LYS A 60 4.60 -1.55 1.02
CA LYS A 60 3.36 -2.01 1.63
C LYS A 60 3.29 -3.52 1.60
N GLN A 61 4.00 -4.14 2.53
CA GLN A 61 3.54 -5.39 3.10
C GLN A 61 3.82 -5.37 4.60
N THR A 62 2.94 -4.71 5.33
CA THR A 62 2.68 -5.00 6.74
C THR A 62 1.21 -5.32 6.84
N ASP A 63 0.96 -6.56 7.23
CA ASP A 63 -0.30 -7.18 7.54
C ASP A 63 -1.19 -6.29 8.43
N LYS A 64 -2.08 -5.50 7.80
CA LYS A 64 -3.28 -5.01 8.49
C LYS A 64 -4.40 -5.99 8.23
N LYS A 65 -4.48 -6.95 9.16
CA LYS A 65 -5.69 -7.68 9.54
C LYS A 65 -6.78 -6.65 9.84
N SER A 66 -7.55 -6.33 8.83
CA SER A 66 -8.81 -5.64 8.96
C SER A 66 -9.75 -6.39 8.06
N ASP A 67 -10.88 -6.83 8.60
CA ASP A 67 -12.04 -7.36 7.88
C ASP A 67 -12.62 -6.31 6.91
N LYS A 68 -11.79 -5.90 5.94
CA LYS A 68 -12.16 -5.18 4.74
C LYS A 68 -12.06 -6.21 3.64
N LYS A 69 -13.22 -6.67 3.19
CA LYS A 69 -13.46 -7.36 1.92
C LYS A 69 -12.31 -7.07 0.95
N THR A 70 -11.36 -8.01 0.81
CA THR A 70 -10.07 -7.77 0.17
C THR A 70 -10.31 -7.63 -1.33
N VAL A 71 -10.51 -6.39 -1.79
CA VAL A 71 -10.73 -6.13 -3.22
C VAL A 71 -9.40 -6.27 -3.93
N VAL A 72 -9.27 -7.36 -4.70
CA VAL A 72 -8.07 -7.73 -5.45
C VAL A 72 -8.00 -6.90 -6.73
N ASP A 73 -6.88 -6.21 -6.93
CA ASP A 73 -6.63 -5.41 -8.13
C ASP A 73 -6.18 -6.33 -9.27
N ILE A 74 -6.97 -6.49 -10.33
CA ILE A 74 -6.71 -7.52 -11.36
C ILE A 74 -5.49 -7.20 -12.22
N ASN A 75 -5.09 -5.93 -12.28
CA ASN A 75 -3.91 -5.48 -13.01
C ASN A 75 -2.62 -5.63 -12.21
N ARG A 76 -2.70 -5.56 -10.87
CA ARG A 76 -1.53 -5.64 -9.98
C ARG A 76 -1.41 -6.94 -9.20
N ALA A 77 -2.49 -7.70 -9.07
CA ALA A 77 -2.53 -8.87 -8.21
C ALA A 77 -1.55 -9.96 -8.64
N THR A 78 -1.01 -10.64 -7.65
CA THR A 78 -0.16 -11.82 -7.82
C THR A 78 -1.01 -13.09 -7.91
N VAL A 79 -0.38 -14.19 -8.31
CA VAL A 79 -1.04 -15.51 -8.35
C VAL A 79 -1.63 -15.87 -6.98
N GLU A 80 -0.91 -15.56 -5.90
CA GLU A 80 -1.34 -15.82 -4.52
C GLU A 80 -2.56 -14.98 -4.09
N GLU A 81 -2.66 -13.75 -4.57
CA GLU A 81 -3.82 -12.90 -4.27
C GLU A 81 -5.05 -13.37 -5.03
N PHE A 82 -4.88 -13.85 -6.26
CA PHE A 82 -5.96 -14.48 -7.01
C PHE A 82 -6.41 -15.81 -6.40
N THR A 83 -5.52 -16.64 -5.86
CA THR A 83 -5.91 -17.90 -5.21
C THR A 83 -6.65 -17.71 -3.89
N LYS A 84 -6.53 -16.54 -3.25
CA LYS A 84 -7.36 -16.16 -2.09
C LYS A 84 -8.82 -15.91 -2.47
N LEU A 85 -9.12 -15.69 -3.76
CA LEU A 85 -10.49 -15.49 -4.21
C LEU A 85 -11.25 -16.82 -4.30
N LYS A 86 -12.49 -16.81 -3.80
CA LYS A 86 -13.35 -17.99 -3.81
C LYS A 86 -13.62 -18.45 -5.24
N GLY A 87 -13.18 -19.67 -5.56
CA GLY A 87 -13.41 -20.30 -6.88
C GLY A 87 -12.32 -20.05 -7.91
N VAL A 88 -11.20 -19.40 -7.54
CA VAL A 88 -9.99 -19.25 -8.34
C VAL A 88 -8.88 -20.13 -7.76
N GLY A 89 -8.47 -21.14 -8.53
CA GLY A 89 -7.31 -21.98 -8.18
C GLY A 89 -6.03 -21.47 -8.82
N GLU A 90 -4.89 -22.05 -8.43
CA GLU A 90 -3.56 -21.65 -8.89
C GLU A 90 -3.42 -21.67 -10.42
N GLY A 91 -4.00 -22.69 -11.08
CA GLY A 91 -3.98 -22.80 -12.54
C GLY A 91 -4.75 -21.67 -13.23
N LEU A 92 -5.85 -21.20 -12.63
CA LEU A 92 -6.64 -20.10 -13.17
C LEU A 92 -5.95 -18.75 -12.90
N ALA A 93 -5.42 -18.57 -11.69
CA ALA A 93 -4.64 -17.40 -11.30
C ALA A 93 -3.42 -17.19 -12.23
N LYS A 94 -2.66 -18.25 -12.53
CA LYS A 94 -1.55 -18.20 -13.50
C LYS A 94 -2.02 -17.77 -14.89
N ARG A 95 -3.18 -18.25 -15.35
CA ARG A 95 -3.74 -17.84 -16.65
C ARG A 95 -4.15 -16.38 -16.67
N ILE A 96 -4.71 -15.84 -15.59
CA ILE A 96 -5.07 -14.42 -15.51
C ILE A 96 -3.81 -13.54 -15.64
N VAL A 97 -2.74 -13.91 -14.92
CA VAL A 97 -1.45 -13.20 -14.98
C VAL A 97 -0.81 -13.32 -16.38
N ALA A 98 -0.86 -14.49 -17.00
CA ALA A 98 -0.36 -14.69 -18.36
C ALA A 98 -1.18 -13.92 -19.40
N ASP A 99 -2.50 -13.86 -19.23
CA ASP A 99 -3.41 -13.14 -20.12
C ASP A 99 -3.14 -11.64 -20.10
N ARG A 100 -2.99 -11.01 -18.92
CA ARG A 100 -2.62 -9.57 -18.86
C ARG A 100 -1.25 -9.26 -19.45
N GLN A 101 -0.32 -10.21 -19.40
CA GLN A 101 1.00 -10.05 -20.01
C GLN A 101 0.92 -10.17 -21.54
N LYS A 102 0.04 -11.04 -22.06
CA LYS A 102 -0.10 -11.31 -23.49
C LYS A 102 -1.03 -10.32 -24.20
N ASN A 103 -2.18 -10.03 -23.60
CA ASN A 103 -3.26 -9.22 -24.17
C ASN A 103 -3.28 -7.78 -23.61
N GLY A 104 -2.36 -7.45 -22.70
CA GLY A 104 -2.30 -6.16 -22.02
C GLY A 104 -3.21 -6.06 -20.79
N PRO A 105 -3.18 -4.92 -20.06
CA PRO A 105 -3.96 -4.73 -18.84
C PRO A 105 -5.47 -4.86 -19.09
N PHE A 106 -6.20 -5.26 -18.06
CA PHE A 106 -7.66 -5.30 -18.05
C PHE A 106 -8.19 -3.87 -17.86
N LYS A 107 -9.10 -3.44 -18.74
CA LYS A 107 -9.72 -2.10 -18.66
C LYS A 107 -10.93 -2.12 -17.75
N THR A 108 -11.69 -3.20 -17.78
CA THR A 108 -12.85 -3.40 -16.90
C THR A 108 -12.76 -4.74 -16.19
N THR A 109 -13.57 -4.90 -15.15
CA THR A 109 -13.67 -6.18 -14.44
C THR A 109 -14.17 -7.30 -15.35
N GLU A 110 -15.03 -7.00 -16.32
CA GLU A 110 -15.58 -7.96 -17.28
C GLU A 110 -14.51 -8.51 -18.22
N ASP A 111 -13.42 -7.78 -18.46
CA ASP A 111 -12.31 -8.29 -19.28
C ASP A 111 -11.68 -9.55 -18.68
N LEU A 112 -11.87 -9.82 -17.39
CA LEU A 112 -11.44 -11.07 -16.77
C LEU A 112 -12.08 -12.31 -17.42
N MET A 113 -13.26 -12.16 -18.05
CA MET A 113 -13.97 -13.23 -18.75
C MET A 113 -13.28 -13.66 -20.06
N ARG A 114 -12.33 -12.88 -20.58
CA ARG A 114 -11.54 -13.29 -21.76
C ARG A 114 -10.55 -14.42 -21.42
N VAL A 115 -10.26 -14.62 -20.13
CA VAL A 115 -9.37 -15.67 -19.64
C VAL A 115 -10.07 -17.03 -19.68
N SER A 116 -9.43 -18.00 -20.35
CA SER A 116 -9.94 -19.37 -20.44
C SER A 116 -10.10 -20.02 -19.06
N GLY A 117 -11.36 -20.31 -18.70
CA GLY A 117 -11.76 -20.88 -17.41
C GLY A 117 -12.54 -19.92 -16.50
N ILE A 118 -12.67 -18.65 -16.87
CA ILE A 118 -13.51 -17.66 -16.18
C ILE A 118 -14.80 -17.47 -16.98
N GLY A 119 -15.80 -18.29 -16.67
CA GLY A 119 -17.16 -18.10 -17.19
C GLY A 119 -17.97 -17.12 -16.32
N GLN A 120 -19.16 -16.74 -16.79
CA GLN A 120 -20.10 -15.84 -16.10
C GLN A 120 -20.28 -16.20 -14.61
N LYS A 121 -20.52 -17.48 -14.31
CA LYS A 121 -20.70 -17.97 -12.93
C LYS A 121 -19.50 -17.70 -12.02
N LYS A 122 -18.28 -17.82 -12.55
CA LYS A 122 -17.06 -17.54 -11.78
C LYS A 122 -16.84 -16.04 -11.66
N PHE A 123 -17.02 -15.31 -12.75
CA PHE A 123 -16.94 -13.85 -12.74
C PHE A 123 -17.89 -13.22 -11.71
N ASP A 124 -19.15 -13.65 -11.65
CA ASP A 124 -20.13 -13.13 -10.68
C ASP A 124 -19.73 -13.35 -9.22
N GLN A 125 -18.96 -14.41 -8.92
CA GLN A 125 -18.42 -14.65 -7.58
C GLN A 125 -17.21 -13.76 -7.25
N LEU A 126 -16.55 -13.26 -8.30
CA LEU A 126 -15.30 -12.51 -8.21
C LEU A 126 -15.54 -11.01 -8.28
N LYS A 127 -16.50 -10.54 -9.08
CA LYS A 127 -16.77 -9.11 -9.36
C LYS A 127 -16.88 -8.24 -8.10
N ASP A 128 -17.42 -8.81 -7.02
CA ASP A 128 -17.60 -8.14 -5.72
C ASP A 128 -16.33 -8.01 -4.88
N ASN A 129 -15.26 -8.72 -5.27
CA ASN A 129 -13.97 -8.80 -4.59
C ASN A 129 -12.80 -8.46 -5.54
N ILE A 130 -13.07 -7.90 -6.72
CA ILE A 130 -12.04 -7.49 -7.68
C ILE A 130 -12.25 -6.05 -8.14
N ARG A 131 -11.18 -5.40 -8.59
CA ARG A 131 -11.18 -4.06 -9.21
C ARG A 131 -10.11 -3.96 -10.28
N VAL A 132 -10.24 -2.98 -11.18
CA VAL A 132 -9.23 -2.63 -12.20
C VAL A 132 -8.27 -1.54 -11.76
#